data_AF-A0A8X6THX2-F1
#
_entry.id   AF-A0A8X6THX2-F1
#
_cell.length_a   1.000
_cell.length_b   1.000
_cell.length_c   1.000
_cell.angle_alpha   90.00
_cell.angle_beta   90.00
_cell.angle_gamma   90.00
#
_symmetry.space_group_name_H-M   'P 1'
#
loop_
_entity.id
_entity.type
_entity.pdbx_description
1 polymer ?
#
loop_
_entity_poly.entity_id
_entity_poly.type
_entity_poly.pdbx_seq_one_letter_code
_entity_poly.pdbx_strand_id
1 'polypeptide(L)' 'MESDPESENTWFKEVYEDGWNNYIWLGNQKEWYLGIKKSGKMKRGHRTRRGQNAVKFVPRSAEPSYN' A
#
# COMPACT_ATOMS: atom_id res chain seq x y z
N MET A 1 16.51 10.73 7.76
CA MET A 1 17.09 9.62 6.98
C MET A 1 16.28 8.39 7.32
N GLU A 2 15.79 7.64 6.32
CA GLU A 2 15.23 6.31 6.59
C GLU A 2 16.35 5.43 7.18
N SER A 3 16.03 4.71 8.25
CA SER A 3 17.04 4.05 9.08
C SER A 3 17.65 2.80 8.46
N ASP A 4 16.97 2.20 7.47
CA ASP A 4 17.43 1.04 6.69
C ASP A 4 16.38 0.72 5.59
N PRO A 5 16.68 0.95 4.29
CA PRO A 5 15.74 0.67 3.21
C PRO A 5 15.55 -0.84 2.97
N GLU A 6 16.49 -1.68 3.39
CA GLU A 6 16.45 -3.14 3.20
C GLU A 6 15.77 -3.87 4.36
N SER A 7 15.42 -3.16 5.44
CA SER A 7 14.71 -3.74 6.58
C SER A 7 13.48 -4.50 6.13
N GLU A 8 13.26 -5.71 6.64
CA GLU A 8 12.04 -6.49 6.35
C GLU A 8 10.74 -5.72 6.67
N ASN A 9 10.82 -4.69 7.53
CA ASN A 9 9.71 -3.78 7.82
C ASN A 9 9.31 -2.89 6.63
N THR A 10 10.11 -2.81 5.57
CA THR A 10 9.80 -2.08 4.33
C THR A 10 9.21 -2.99 3.26
N TRP A 11 9.11 -4.30 3.50
CA TRP A 11 8.66 -5.26 2.50
C TRP A 11 7.13 -5.38 2.46
N PHE A 12 6.59 -5.35 1.23
CA PHE A 12 5.17 -5.50 0.97
C PHE A 12 4.95 -6.61 -0.06
N LYS A 13 3.94 -7.44 0.18
CA LYS A 13 3.39 -8.36 -0.81
C LYS A 13 2.42 -7.58 -1.71
N GLU A 14 2.68 -7.55 -3.00
CA GLU A 14 1.75 -7.05 -4.01
C GLU A 14 0.70 -8.12 -4.34
N VAL A 15 -0.57 -7.70 -4.38
CA VAL A 15 -1.72 -8.56 -4.69
C VAL A 15 -2.63 -7.82 -5.67
N TYR A 16 -2.88 -8.42 -6.82
CA TYR A 16 -3.83 -7.91 -7.81
C TYR A 16 -5.19 -8.58 -7.65
N GLU A 17 -6.23 -7.77 -7.38
CA GLU A 17 -7.58 -8.25 -7.08
C GLU A 17 -8.64 -7.23 -7.55
N ASP A 18 -9.69 -7.71 -8.20
CA ASP A 18 -10.82 -6.90 -8.71
C ASP A 18 -10.41 -5.67 -9.54
N GLY A 19 -9.30 -5.77 -10.27
CA GLY A 19 -8.78 -4.66 -11.08
C GLY A 19 -7.92 -3.64 -10.33
N TRP A 20 -7.54 -3.94 -9.08
CA TRP A 20 -6.74 -3.05 -8.24
C TRP A 20 -5.53 -3.76 -7.66
N ASN A 21 -4.43 -3.03 -7.51
CA ASN A 21 -3.30 -3.49 -6.70
C ASN A 21 -3.55 -3.17 -5.23
N ASN A 22 -3.16 -4.11 -4.37
CA ASN A 22 -3.12 -3.97 -2.93
C ASN A 22 -1.70 -4.33 -2.47
N TYR A 23 -1.24 -3.68 -1.40
CA TYR A 23 0.09 -3.93 -0.84
C TYR A 23 -0.06 -4.32 0.63
N ILE A 24 0.38 -5.52 1.00
CA ILE A 24 0.25 -6.06 2.35
C ILE A 24 1.61 -6.05 3.01
N TRP A 25 1.72 -5.38 4.16
CA TRP A 25 2.96 -5.32 4.92
C TRP A 25 3.31 -6.69 5.50
N LEU A 26 4.57 -7.12 5.32
CA LEU A 26 5.05 -8.45 5.73
C LEU A 26 5.67 -8.48 7.13
N GLY A 27 5.88 -7.33 7.78
CA GLY A 27 6.52 -7.25 9.10
C GLY A 27 5.68 -7.80 10.26
N ASN A 28 4.51 -8.39 10.00
CA ASN A 28 3.76 -9.16 10.99
C ASN A 28 2.89 -10.26 10.35
N GLN A 29 2.28 -11.11 11.18
CA GLN A 29 1.38 -12.19 10.74
C GLN A 29 -0.06 -11.73 10.44
N LYS A 30 -0.33 -10.43 10.44
CA LYS A 30 -1.65 -9.83 10.17
C LYS A 30 -1.66 -9.26 8.77
N GLU A 31 -2.81 -9.33 8.10
CA GLU A 31 -2.96 -8.70 6.79
C GLU A 31 -3.21 -7.19 6.93
N TRP A 32 -2.15 -6.44 7.23
CA TRP A 32 -2.19 -4.98 7.25
C TRP A 32 -1.81 -4.44 5.88
N TYR A 33 -2.75 -3.72 5.28
CA TYR A 33 -2.58 -3.14 3.96
C TYR A 33 -1.95 -1.75 4.08
N LEU A 34 -1.18 -1.38 3.07
CA LEU A 34 -0.92 0.03 2.78
C LEU A 34 -2.26 0.70 2.49
N GLY A 35 -2.50 1.87 3.05
CA GLY A 35 -3.77 2.54 2.83
C GLY A 35 -3.72 4.04 3.01
N ILE A 36 -4.51 4.74 2.20
CA ILE A 36 -4.65 6.19 2.20
C ILE A 36 -6.11 6.53 2.50
N LYS A 37 -6.34 7.37 3.52
CA LYS A 37 -7.69 7.84 3.85
C LYS A 37 -8.19 8.79 2.76
N LYS A 38 -9.51 9.02 2.71
CA LYS A 38 -10.10 10.07 1.87
C LYS A 38 -9.48 11.46 2.08
N SER A 39 -8.94 11.72 3.28
CA SER A 39 -8.23 12.96 3.60
C SER A 39 -6.79 13.03 3.09
N GLY A 40 -6.31 12.05 2.32
CA GLY A 40 -4.92 11.96 1.85
C GLY A 40 -3.91 11.49 2.91
N LYS A 41 -4.28 11.48 4.20
CA LYS A 41 -3.41 10.99 5.29
C LYS A 41 -3.32 9.46 5.28
N MET A 42 -2.18 8.93 5.74
CA MET A 42 -1.99 7.49 5.91
C MET A 42 -3.09 6.86 6.79
N LYS A 43 -3.48 5.64 6.42
CA LYS A 43 -4.36 4.78 7.20
C LYS A 43 -3.49 3.77 7.96
N ARG A 44 -3.62 3.74 9.29
CA ARG A 44 -2.85 2.80 10.13
C ARG A 44 -3.21 1.36 9.76
N GLY A 45 -2.20 0.47 9.71
CA GLY A 45 -2.33 -0.92 9.28
C GLY A 45 -3.49 -1.68 9.95
N HIS A 46 -3.59 -1.65 11.28
CA HIS A 46 -4.68 -2.28 12.03
C HIS A 46 -6.10 -1.78 11.71
N ARG A 47 -6.24 -0.67 10.96
CA ARG A 47 -7.52 -0.13 10.52
C ARG A 47 -7.83 -0.45 9.06
N THR A 48 -6.89 -1.04 8.35
CA THR A 48 -7.08 -1.49 6.96
C THR A 48 -7.72 -2.87 6.92
N ARG A 49 -8.47 -3.13 5.86
CA ARG A 49 -9.12 -4.41 5.59
C ARG A 49 -9.27 -4.57 4.07
N ARG A 50 -9.24 -5.82 3.60
CA ARG A 50 -9.62 -6.17 2.22
C ARG A 50 -10.97 -5.57 1.85
N GLY A 51 -11.11 -5.10 0.61
CA GLY A 51 -12.34 -4.50 0.07
C GLY A 51 -12.54 -3.01 0.38
N GLN A 52 -11.76 -2.39 1.26
CA GLN A 52 -11.84 -0.94 1.48
C GLN A 52 -11.25 -0.16 0.30
N ASN A 53 -11.92 0.87 -0.21
CA ASN A 53 -11.36 1.73 -1.29
C ASN A 53 -10.01 2.36 -0.92
N ALA A 54 -9.76 2.56 0.38
CA ALA A 54 -8.52 3.12 0.90
C ALA A 54 -7.27 2.26 0.64
N VAL A 55 -7.43 0.98 0.28
CA VAL A 55 -6.31 0.03 0.07
C VAL A 55 -6.13 -0.36 -1.40
N LYS A 56 -6.92 0.23 -2.30
CA LYS A 56 -6.92 -0.06 -3.74
C LYS A 56 -6.06 0.97 -4.48
N PHE A 57 -5.05 0.50 -5.19
CA PHE A 57 -4.08 1.34 -5.90
C PHE A 57 -4.03 1.02 -7.39
N VAL A 58 -3.70 2.05 -8.17
CA VAL A 58 -3.34 1.95 -9.59
C VAL A 58 -1.94 2.54 -9.74
N PRO A 59 -0.91 1.71 -9.96
CA PRO A 59 0.43 2.19 -10.28
C PRO A 59 0.38 3.05 -11.54
N ARG A 60 1.05 4.20 -11.50
CA ARG A 60 1.20 5.09 -12.66
C ARG A 60 2.67 5.16 -13.04
N SER A 61 2.95 5.40 -14.32
CA SER A 61 4.31 5.67 -14.77
C SER A 61 4.89 6.87 -14.01
N ALA A 62 6.17 6.79 -13.66
CA ALA A 62 6.88 7.89 -13.01
C ALA A 62 7.05 9.08 -13.97
N GLU A 63 7.10 8.81 -15.27
CA GLU A 63 7.09 9.86 -16.29
C GLU A 63 5.66 10.30 -16.56
N PRO A 64 5.33 11.58 -16.33
CA PRO A 64 4.06 12.11 -16.77
C PRO A 64 4.04 12.09 -18.30
N SER A 65 3.08 11.39 -18.90
CA SER A 65 2.75 11.57 -20.31
C SER A 65 2.08 12.94 -20.45
N TYR A 66 2.85 13.98 -20.72
CA TYR A 66 2.30 15.24 -21.21
C TYR A 66 1.89 15.01 -22.67
N ASN A 67 0.58 14.85 -22.89
CA ASN A 67 -0.02 14.99 -24.22
C ASN A 67 -0.33 16.47 -24.47
#